data_AF-A0A8T2YCU5-F1
#
_entry.id   AF-A0A8T2YCU5-F1
#
_cell.length_a   1.000
_cell.length_b   1.000
_cell.length_c   1.000
_cell.angle_alpha   90.00
_cell.angle_beta   90.00
_cell.angle_gamma   90.00
#
_symmetry.space_group_name_H-M   'P 1'
#
loop_
_entity.id
_entity.type
_entity.pdbx_description
1 polymer ?
#
loop_
_entity_poly.entity_id
_entity_poly.type
_entity_poly.pdbx_seq_one_letter_code
_entity_poly.pdbx_strand_id
1 'polypeptide(L)'
;IYIPEFYLETLVDCFHVLRKSDPPFVPPAIFIKQGLAPFVTFVVSHFNDLRILSADLKDLLLQSISVLVQYKEYLTVFESNEAATQRMPKALLSAFDNRSWISVTNILLRLCKGSRFSSSKHGESSSSSSFVFQNLLREACINDEELFSAFLNRLFNTLSWTMTEFSVSIREMQEKYQVLEFQQRKCGVIFDLSCNLAKVLEFYTREIPQAFLSGTETNLQRLTELIVFILNHVTSTADAEFFDLSLRRHGHSQEKVNRGMILAPLVGIILNLLDARVGTECGQQNDVVGVFASMDCPDAVHCGFQYLLEYNWTRSARGDAYSGKLQQLESFLSLLVSRIELQQIERTKHEEETEADDNTCCICYSYVSFAMQQSWRLSRLMKAELKFYSYVFGCLDSWNLSWSRTDYQFPDGLWNQDLSKKGQKEVKKKIGGIFSRLGGWGLERNNSRGVDEEFCRGNLRALLCKYEM
;
A
#
# COMPACT_ATOMS: atom_id res chain seq x y z
N ILE A 1 23.65 -17.40 24.78
CA ILE A 1 24.81 -16.51 24.56
C ILE A 1 24.31 -15.32 23.76
N TYR A 2 24.51 -14.09 24.23
CA TYR A 2 24.15 -12.87 23.51
C TYR A 2 25.36 -12.41 22.68
N ILE A 3 25.13 -12.02 21.42
CA ILE A 3 26.18 -11.52 20.52
C ILE A 3 26.03 -9.99 20.42
N PRO A 4 27.06 -9.20 20.79
CA PRO A 4 27.04 -7.76 20.58
C PRO A 4 26.89 -7.36 19.11
N GLU A 5 26.03 -6.38 18.86
CA GLU A 5 25.75 -5.82 17.52
C GLU A 5 27.01 -5.34 16.77
N PHE A 6 27.94 -4.72 17.50
CA PHE A 6 29.22 -4.26 16.98
C PHE A 6 30.00 -5.32 16.17
N TYR A 7 29.91 -6.60 16.53
CA TYR A 7 30.59 -7.66 15.79
C TYR A 7 30.01 -7.86 14.39
N LEU A 8 28.69 -7.71 14.23
CA LEU A 8 28.02 -7.87 12.95
C LEU A 8 28.24 -6.64 12.07
N GLU A 9 28.15 -5.45 12.64
CA GLU A 9 28.45 -4.19 11.97
C GLU A 9 29.89 -4.17 11.45
N THR A 10 30.86 -4.45 12.33
CA THR A 10 32.29 -4.49 11.98
C THR A 10 32.57 -5.52 10.90
N LEU A 11 31.95 -6.69 10.93
CA LEU A 11 32.11 -7.71 9.88
C LEU A 11 31.69 -7.17 8.51
N VAL A 12 30.51 -6.54 8.43
CA VAL A 12 29.97 -6.00 7.18
C VAL A 12 30.81 -4.83 6.69
N ASP A 13 31.21 -3.94 7.58
CA ASP A 13 32.03 -2.79 7.25
C ASP A 13 33.42 -3.20 6.78
N CYS A 14 34.09 -4.11 7.48
CA CYS A 14 35.39 -4.65 7.06
C CYS A 14 35.28 -5.27 5.66
N PHE A 15 34.22 -6.04 5.39
CA PHE A 15 34.02 -6.62 4.07
C PHE A 15 33.90 -5.54 2.99
N HIS A 16 33.09 -4.50 3.19
CA HIS A 16 32.91 -3.45 2.19
C HIS A 16 34.12 -2.53 2.04
N VAL A 17 34.84 -2.24 3.12
CA VAL A 17 36.09 -1.47 3.08
C VAL A 17 37.14 -2.20 2.25
N LEU A 18 37.34 -3.50 2.51
CA LEU A 18 38.31 -4.28 1.73
C LEU A 18 37.90 -4.38 0.26
N ARG A 19 36.60 -4.58 -0.02
CA ARG A 19 36.06 -4.64 -1.39
C ARG A 19 36.20 -3.33 -2.17
N LYS A 20 36.05 -2.17 -1.51
CA LYS A 20 36.07 -0.84 -2.13
C LYS A 20 37.43 -0.14 -2.05
N SER A 21 38.43 -0.75 -1.42
CA SER A 21 39.76 -0.15 -1.22
C SER A 21 40.38 0.30 -2.55
N ASP A 22 40.91 1.52 -2.57
CA ASP A 22 41.67 2.08 -3.69
C ASP A 22 42.97 2.71 -3.15
N PRO A 23 44.16 2.13 -3.45
CA PRO A 23 44.37 0.94 -4.28
C PRO A 23 43.80 -0.34 -3.63
N PRO A 24 43.44 -1.37 -4.43
CA PRO A 24 42.82 -2.59 -3.91
C PRO A 24 43.78 -3.35 -2.99
N PHE A 25 43.41 -3.47 -1.71
CA PHE A 25 44.16 -4.25 -0.72
C PHE A 25 44.11 -5.76 -1.05
N VAL A 26 43.00 -6.21 -1.63
CA VAL A 26 42.78 -7.58 -2.10
C VAL A 26 42.19 -7.53 -3.51
N PRO A 27 42.77 -8.21 -4.52
CA PRO A 27 42.19 -8.30 -5.85
C PRO A 27 40.75 -8.85 -5.81
N PRO A 28 39.80 -8.29 -6.60
CA PRO A 28 38.40 -8.76 -6.62
C PRO A 28 38.25 -10.27 -6.88
N ALA A 29 39.15 -10.85 -7.68
CA ALA A 29 39.19 -12.28 -7.96
C ALA A 29 39.42 -13.15 -6.71
N ILE A 30 40.11 -12.64 -5.69
CA ILE A 30 40.32 -13.36 -4.42
C ILE A 30 39.02 -13.40 -3.63
N PHE A 31 38.26 -12.31 -3.56
CA PHE A 31 36.95 -12.30 -2.90
C PHE A 31 35.99 -13.33 -3.50
N ILE A 32 35.94 -13.40 -4.82
CA ILE A 32 35.08 -14.35 -5.54
C ILE A 32 35.48 -15.79 -5.21
N LYS A 33 36.79 -16.08 -5.14
CA LYS A 33 37.30 -17.41 -4.78
C LYS A 33 37.15 -17.74 -3.29
N GLN A 34 37.30 -16.75 -2.41
CA GLN A 34 37.35 -16.93 -0.96
C GLN A 34 36.73 -15.74 -0.23
N GLY A 35 35.81 -16.01 0.70
CA GLY A 35 35.19 -15.00 1.56
C GLY A 35 33.83 -14.49 1.07
N LEU A 36 33.63 -14.29 -0.24
CA LEU A 36 32.34 -13.80 -0.75
C LEU A 36 31.21 -14.81 -0.51
N ALA A 37 31.39 -16.10 -0.80
CA ALA A 37 30.33 -17.09 -0.61
C ALA A 37 29.88 -17.23 0.87
N PRO A 38 30.78 -17.36 1.87
CA PRO A 38 30.40 -17.31 3.29
C PRO A 38 29.72 -15.99 3.69
N PHE A 39 30.19 -14.85 3.17
CA PHE A 39 29.57 -13.55 3.43
C PHE A 39 28.16 -13.47 2.86
N VAL A 40 27.95 -13.95 1.62
CA VAL A 40 26.63 -14.05 1.00
C VAL A 40 25.71 -14.92 1.85
N THR A 41 26.15 -16.13 2.24
CA THR A 41 25.39 -17.00 3.15
C THR A 41 24.99 -16.28 4.43
N PHE A 42 25.91 -15.51 5.01
CA PHE A 42 25.66 -14.74 6.22
C PHE A 42 24.59 -13.66 5.99
N VAL A 43 24.76 -12.77 5.02
CA VAL A 43 23.81 -11.65 4.81
C VAL A 43 22.40 -12.14 4.43
N VAL A 44 22.29 -13.14 3.55
CA VAL A 44 20.98 -13.66 3.10
C VAL A 44 20.25 -14.46 4.18
N SER A 45 20.99 -15.02 5.15
CA SER A 45 20.39 -15.77 6.25
C SER A 45 19.91 -14.88 7.39
N HIS A 46 20.41 -13.65 7.50
CA HIS A 46 20.24 -12.83 8.70
C HIS A 46 19.49 -11.51 8.49
N PHE A 47 19.36 -11.01 7.25
CA PHE A 47 18.71 -9.70 7.02
C PHE A 47 17.24 -9.63 7.49
N ASN A 48 16.53 -10.76 7.52
CA ASN A 48 15.17 -10.87 8.02
C ASN A 48 15.06 -11.81 9.24
N ASP A 49 16.14 -11.98 10.01
CA ASP A 49 16.15 -12.84 11.19
C ASP A 49 15.55 -12.10 12.40
N LEU A 50 14.60 -12.76 13.08
CA LEU A 50 13.92 -12.21 14.27
C LEU A 50 14.87 -12.07 15.47
N ARG A 51 15.99 -12.79 15.49
CA ARG A 51 17.01 -12.71 16.55
C ARG A 51 17.81 -11.42 16.47
N ILE A 52 17.88 -10.78 15.30
CA ILE A 52 18.47 -9.45 15.15
C ILE A 52 17.38 -8.43 15.48
N LEU A 53 17.51 -7.80 16.64
CA LEU A 53 16.55 -6.79 17.11
C LEU A 53 16.85 -5.40 16.53
N SER A 54 18.14 -5.11 16.28
CA SER A 54 18.56 -3.84 15.67
C SER A 54 18.06 -3.76 14.25
N ALA A 55 17.22 -2.76 14.02
CA ALA A 55 16.67 -2.49 12.71
C ALA A 55 17.77 -1.91 11.79
N ASP A 56 18.71 -1.14 12.34
CA ASP A 56 19.82 -0.56 11.57
C ASP A 56 20.76 -1.65 11.04
N LEU A 57 21.01 -2.72 11.81
CA LEU A 57 21.71 -3.90 11.29
C LEU A 57 20.98 -4.58 10.13
N LYS A 58 19.65 -4.71 10.20
CA LYS A 58 18.88 -5.32 9.10
C LYS A 58 19.01 -4.49 7.82
N ASP A 59 18.98 -3.16 7.95
CA ASP A 59 19.18 -2.26 6.83
C ASP A 59 20.60 -2.36 6.27
N LEU A 60 21.62 -2.46 7.13
CA LEU A 60 23.01 -2.65 6.73
C LEU A 60 23.19 -3.95 5.93
N LEU A 61 22.54 -5.04 6.35
CA LEU A 61 22.55 -6.32 5.63
C LEU A 61 21.82 -6.22 4.29
N LEU A 62 20.63 -5.60 4.25
CA LEU A 62 19.89 -5.35 3.01
C LEU A 62 20.66 -4.45 2.03
N GLN A 63 21.29 -3.39 2.53
CA GLN A 63 22.14 -2.51 1.75
C GLN A 63 23.35 -3.27 1.19
N SER A 64 23.93 -4.17 1.96
CA SER A 64 25.01 -5.05 1.50
C SER A 64 24.58 -5.93 0.33
N ILE A 65 23.41 -6.58 0.45
CA ILE A 65 22.83 -7.38 -0.64
C ILE A 65 22.58 -6.49 -1.87
N SER A 66 21.91 -5.36 -1.67
CA SER A 66 21.61 -4.34 -2.69
C SER A 66 22.87 -3.90 -3.45
N VAL A 67 23.99 -3.72 -2.77
CA VAL A 67 25.28 -3.37 -3.40
C VAL A 67 25.87 -4.55 -4.17
N LEU A 68 25.85 -5.75 -3.60
CA LEU A 68 26.51 -6.91 -4.20
C LEU A 68 25.82 -7.40 -5.48
N VAL A 69 24.48 -7.46 -5.49
CA VAL A 69 23.73 -7.96 -6.66
C VAL A 69 23.82 -7.04 -7.89
N GLN A 70 24.43 -5.85 -7.76
CA GLN A 70 24.72 -4.96 -8.90
C GLN A 70 25.81 -5.52 -9.81
N TYR A 71 26.77 -6.25 -9.24
CA TYR A 71 27.93 -6.77 -9.96
C TYR A 71 27.62 -8.17 -10.47
N LYS A 72 27.76 -8.38 -11.79
CA LYS A 72 27.47 -9.67 -12.45
C LYS A 72 28.25 -10.83 -11.81
N GLU A 73 29.52 -10.62 -11.51
CA GLU A 73 30.41 -11.61 -10.90
C GLU A 73 30.02 -11.99 -9.47
N TYR A 74 29.39 -11.08 -8.73
CA TYR A 74 28.89 -11.39 -7.39
C TYR A 74 27.53 -12.03 -7.46
N LEU A 75 26.67 -11.59 -8.38
CA LEU A 75 25.37 -12.21 -8.62
C LEU A 75 25.50 -13.71 -8.95
N THR A 76 26.52 -14.12 -9.72
CA THR A 76 26.78 -15.56 -9.96
C THR A 76 27.07 -16.33 -8.68
N VAL A 77 27.68 -15.69 -7.67
CA VAL A 77 27.88 -16.32 -6.35
C VAL A 77 26.55 -16.46 -5.62
N PHE A 78 25.66 -15.48 -5.67
CA PHE A 78 24.30 -15.60 -5.12
C PHE A 78 23.53 -16.75 -5.79
N GLU A 79 23.63 -16.89 -7.12
CA GLU A 79 22.94 -17.95 -7.88
C GLU A 79 23.44 -19.36 -7.54
N SER A 80 24.73 -19.49 -7.23
CA SER A 80 25.34 -20.77 -6.81
C SER A 80 25.23 -21.06 -5.31
N ASN A 81 24.75 -20.11 -4.51
CA ASN A 81 24.71 -20.23 -3.05
C ASN A 81 23.39 -20.84 -2.58
N GLU A 82 23.47 -21.98 -1.87
CA GLU A 82 22.30 -22.71 -1.39
C GLU A 82 21.43 -21.88 -0.43
N ALA A 83 22.04 -21.16 0.52
CA ALA A 83 21.28 -20.33 1.44
C ALA A 83 20.57 -19.17 0.74
N ALA A 84 21.22 -18.56 -0.27
CA ALA A 84 20.64 -17.49 -1.05
C ALA A 84 19.47 -18.00 -1.90
N THR A 85 19.65 -19.09 -2.64
CA THR A 85 18.61 -19.67 -3.49
C THR A 85 17.39 -20.16 -2.71
N GLN A 86 17.59 -20.77 -1.55
CA GLN A 86 16.50 -21.34 -0.74
C GLN A 86 15.76 -20.30 0.12
N ARG A 87 16.47 -19.34 0.73
CA ARG A 87 15.89 -18.46 1.76
C ARG A 87 15.57 -17.07 1.26
N MET A 88 16.43 -16.51 0.40
CA MET A 88 16.37 -15.11 0.02
C MET A 88 15.05 -14.71 -0.66
N PRO A 89 14.44 -15.51 -1.57
CA PRO A 89 13.20 -15.12 -2.24
C PRO A 89 12.05 -14.86 -1.25
N LYS A 90 11.73 -15.83 -0.40
CA LYS A 90 10.66 -15.70 0.62
C LYS A 90 11.00 -14.63 1.66
N ALA A 91 12.26 -14.56 2.09
CA ALA A 91 12.70 -13.56 3.05
C ALA A 91 12.59 -12.13 2.52
N LEU A 92 12.84 -11.90 1.22
CA LEU A 92 12.66 -10.57 0.59
C LEU A 92 11.19 -10.16 0.54
N LEU A 93 10.29 -11.08 0.14
CA LEU A 93 8.85 -10.82 0.13
C LEU A 93 8.33 -10.48 1.53
N SER A 94 8.77 -11.24 2.53
CA SER A 94 8.40 -11.03 3.94
C SER A 94 8.94 -9.71 4.50
N ALA A 95 10.18 -9.36 4.17
CA ALA A 95 10.85 -8.14 4.61
C ALA A 95 10.36 -6.87 3.89
N PHE A 96 9.47 -6.99 2.90
CA PHE A 96 8.83 -5.82 2.31
C PHE A 96 7.83 -5.24 3.31
N ASP A 97 8.28 -4.28 4.11
CA ASP A 97 7.52 -3.60 5.16
C ASP A 97 7.73 -2.08 5.11
N ASN A 98 7.09 -1.35 6.04
CA ASN A 98 7.13 0.11 6.08
C ASN A 98 8.55 0.71 6.21
N ARG A 99 9.53 -0.07 6.67
CA ARG A 99 10.90 0.39 6.91
C ARG A 99 11.84 0.00 5.77
N SER A 100 11.73 -1.24 5.30
CA SER A 100 12.72 -1.86 4.41
C SER A 100 12.33 -1.86 2.94
N TRP A 101 11.11 -1.43 2.60
CA TRP A 101 10.56 -1.52 1.24
C TRP A 101 11.48 -0.89 0.18
N ILE A 102 12.18 0.22 0.46
CA ILE A 102 13.09 0.85 -0.50
C ILE A 102 14.25 -0.08 -0.84
N SER A 103 14.90 -0.63 0.18
CA SER A 103 16.02 -1.55 0.03
C SER A 103 15.60 -2.83 -0.68
N VAL A 104 14.46 -3.42 -0.29
CA VAL A 104 13.90 -4.61 -0.92
C VAL A 104 13.53 -4.35 -2.37
N THR A 105 12.86 -3.24 -2.68
CA THR A 105 12.51 -2.84 -4.06
C THR A 105 13.77 -2.75 -4.93
N ASN A 106 14.83 -2.11 -4.42
CA ASN A 106 16.10 -1.98 -5.15
C ASN A 106 16.79 -3.33 -5.40
N ILE A 107 16.66 -4.29 -4.48
CA ILE A 107 17.17 -5.66 -4.69
C ILE A 107 16.32 -6.35 -5.75
N LEU A 108 15.00 -6.37 -5.61
CA LEU A 108 14.07 -7.00 -6.55
C LEU A 108 14.28 -6.47 -7.96
N LEU A 109 14.39 -5.15 -8.14
CA LEU A 109 14.61 -4.55 -9.46
C LEU A 109 15.88 -5.03 -10.15
N ARG A 110 16.93 -5.35 -9.39
CA ARG A 110 18.19 -5.87 -9.95
C ARG A 110 18.05 -7.33 -10.32
N LEU A 111 17.39 -8.14 -9.49
CA LEU A 111 17.12 -9.54 -9.80
C LEU A 111 16.19 -9.69 -11.02
N CYS A 112 15.18 -8.82 -11.11
CA CYS A 112 14.11 -8.84 -12.11
C CYS A 112 14.42 -8.07 -13.42
N LYS A 113 15.67 -7.62 -13.66
CA LYS A 113 16.02 -6.92 -14.92
C LYS A 113 15.78 -7.83 -16.15
N GLY A 114 15.41 -7.22 -17.28
CA GLY A 114 15.14 -7.95 -18.54
C GLY A 114 13.71 -8.46 -18.71
N SER A 115 12.84 -8.20 -17.72
CA SER A 115 11.44 -8.62 -17.74
C SER A 115 10.44 -7.57 -18.30
N ARG A 116 10.92 -6.37 -18.59
CA ARG A 116 10.09 -5.15 -18.68
C ARG A 116 9.64 -4.80 -20.10
N PHE A 117 8.58 -4.01 -20.21
CA PHE A 117 8.00 -3.44 -21.43
C PHE A 117 9.05 -2.77 -22.31
N SER A 118 9.95 -1.99 -21.70
CA SER A 118 11.05 -1.28 -22.38
C SER A 118 12.30 -2.11 -22.63
N SER A 119 12.33 -3.39 -22.25
CA SER A 119 13.44 -4.27 -22.63
C SER A 119 13.20 -4.83 -24.04
N SER A 120 13.94 -4.31 -25.03
CA SER A 120 13.97 -4.93 -26.35
C SER A 120 14.61 -6.31 -26.24
N LYS A 121 14.04 -7.32 -26.90
CA LYS A 121 14.58 -8.70 -26.97
C LYS A 121 15.94 -8.79 -27.71
N HIS A 122 16.51 -7.66 -28.13
CA HIS A 122 17.82 -7.58 -28.76
C HIS A 122 18.51 -6.28 -28.35
N GLY A 123 19.70 -6.39 -27.76
CA GLY A 123 20.69 -5.31 -27.83
C GLY A 123 21.19 -4.66 -26.54
N GLU A 124 20.88 -5.14 -25.33
CA GLU A 124 21.68 -4.76 -24.16
C GLU A 124 22.60 -5.91 -23.75
N SER A 125 23.79 -5.88 -24.33
CA SER A 125 24.96 -6.61 -23.85
C SER A 125 25.14 -6.40 -22.35
N SER A 126 25.00 -7.48 -21.58
CA SER A 126 25.61 -7.68 -20.26
C SER A 126 25.39 -6.58 -19.20
N SER A 127 24.31 -6.69 -18.39
CA SER A 127 24.31 -6.11 -17.03
C SER A 127 23.29 -6.80 -16.10
N SER A 128 23.79 -7.79 -15.34
CA SER A 128 23.25 -8.30 -14.05
C SER A 128 21.74 -8.58 -13.91
N SER A 129 21.09 -9.24 -14.88
CA SER A 129 19.79 -9.92 -14.65
C SER A 129 19.99 -11.38 -14.28
N SER A 130 19.29 -11.88 -13.25
CA SER A 130 19.36 -13.30 -12.86
C SER A 130 18.09 -14.04 -13.27
N PHE A 131 18.18 -14.92 -14.26
CA PHE A 131 17.06 -15.82 -14.60
C PHE A 131 16.76 -16.80 -13.45
N VAL A 132 17.80 -17.21 -12.72
CA VAL A 132 17.68 -18.10 -11.56
C VAL A 132 16.80 -17.46 -10.48
N PHE A 133 17.12 -16.24 -10.04
CA PHE A 133 16.30 -15.57 -9.02
C PHE A 133 14.91 -15.16 -9.52
N GLN A 134 14.74 -14.89 -10.82
CA GLN A 134 13.39 -14.65 -11.36
C GLN A 134 12.51 -15.89 -11.22
N ASN A 135 13.03 -17.07 -11.56
CA ASN A 135 12.32 -18.33 -11.37
C ASN A 135 12.08 -18.64 -9.89
N LEU A 136 13.08 -18.44 -9.03
CA LEU A 136 12.94 -18.67 -7.59
C LEU A 136 11.93 -17.72 -6.92
N LEU A 137 11.87 -16.45 -7.33
CA LEU A 137 10.85 -15.51 -6.87
C LEU A 137 9.46 -15.94 -7.32
N ARG A 138 9.32 -16.35 -8.58
CA ARG A 138 8.06 -16.90 -9.12
C ARG A 138 7.62 -18.13 -8.31
N GLU A 139 8.50 -19.10 -8.12
CA GLU A 139 8.22 -20.31 -7.33
C GLU A 139 7.87 -19.98 -5.88
N ALA A 140 8.58 -19.05 -5.24
CA ALA A 140 8.29 -18.63 -3.87
C ALA A 140 6.88 -18.07 -3.72
N CYS A 141 6.41 -17.30 -4.70
CA CYS A 141 5.06 -16.74 -4.71
C CYS A 141 3.98 -17.79 -5.02
N ILE A 142 4.23 -18.71 -5.96
CA ILE A 142 3.28 -19.79 -6.30
C ILE A 142 3.10 -20.76 -5.13
N ASN A 143 4.20 -21.08 -4.43
CA ASN A 143 4.18 -22.03 -3.31
C ASN A 143 3.63 -21.42 -2.00
N ASP A 144 3.43 -20.11 -1.94
CA ASP A 144 3.08 -19.38 -0.72
C ASP A 144 2.17 -18.19 -1.06
N GLU A 145 0.92 -18.51 -1.40
CA GLU A 145 -0.07 -17.54 -1.88
C GLU A 145 -0.40 -16.47 -0.83
N GLU A 146 -0.44 -16.83 0.45
CA GLU A 146 -0.68 -15.89 1.55
C GLU A 146 0.46 -14.87 1.68
N LEU A 147 1.72 -15.33 1.63
CA LEU A 147 2.89 -14.44 1.63
C LEU A 147 2.85 -13.49 0.43
N PHE A 148 2.52 -14.02 -0.75
CA PHE A 148 2.45 -13.21 -1.96
C PHE A 148 1.30 -12.20 -1.93
N SER A 149 0.11 -12.60 -1.45
CA SER A 149 -1.04 -11.70 -1.27
C SER A 149 -0.72 -10.58 -0.27
N ALA A 150 -0.08 -10.91 0.86
CA ALA A 150 0.39 -9.93 1.83
C ALA A 150 1.42 -8.96 1.22
N PHE A 151 2.36 -9.47 0.42
CA PHE A 151 3.33 -8.67 -0.31
C PHE A 151 2.65 -7.73 -1.32
N LEU A 152 1.74 -8.25 -2.16
CA LEU A 152 1.00 -7.45 -3.14
C LEU A 152 0.17 -6.36 -2.47
N ASN A 153 -0.51 -6.68 -1.37
CA ASN A 153 -1.26 -5.71 -0.60
C ASN A 153 -0.38 -4.54 -0.13
N ARG A 154 0.81 -4.85 0.40
CA ARG A 154 1.78 -3.82 0.80
C ARG A 154 2.30 -3.05 -0.40
N LEU A 155 2.65 -3.74 -1.50
CA LEU A 155 3.14 -3.11 -2.72
C LEU A 155 2.13 -2.11 -3.31
N PHE A 156 0.87 -2.48 -3.40
CA PHE A 156 -0.21 -1.59 -3.83
C PHE A 156 -0.32 -0.38 -2.92
N ASN A 157 -0.38 -0.58 -1.60
CA ASN A 157 -0.51 0.52 -0.64
C ASN A 157 0.71 1.46 -0.68
N THR A 158 1.92 0.91 -0.76
CA THR A 158 3.16 1.70 -0.84
C THR A 158 3.20 2.50 -2.16
N LEU A 159 2.82 1.90 -3.29
CA LEU A 159 2.80 2.60 -4.58
C LEU A 159 1.75 3.73 -4.58
N SER A 160 0.53 3.47 -4.12
CA SER A 160 -0.50 4.51 -3.96
C SER A 160 -0.05 5.65 -3.05
N TRP A 161 0.61 5.33 -1.93
CA TRP A 161 1.15 6.32 -1.02
C TRP A 161 2.25 7.16 -1.69
N THR A 162 3.24 6.54 -2.34
CA THR A 162 4.32 7.26 -3.04
C THR A 162 3.77 8.18 -4.14
N MET A 163 2.73 7.75 -4.85
CA MET A 163 2.10 8.55 -5.90
C MET A 163 1.26 9.71 -5.35
N THR A 164 0.62 9.53 -4.20
CA THR A 164 -0.01 10.64 -3.45
C THR A 164 1.04 11.66 -3.03
N GLU A 165 2.13 11.22 -2.40
CA GLU A 165 3.23 12.10 -1.96
C GLU A 165 3.89 12.83 -3.14
N PHE A 166 4.07 12.15 -4.28
CA PHE A 166 4.55 12.77 -5.51
C PHE A 166 3.63 13.90 -5.96
N SER A 167 2.32 13.62 -5.98
CA SER A 167 1.29 14.56 -6.43
C SER A 167 1.13 15.77 -5.51
N VAL A 168 1.25 15.57 -4.19
CA VAL A 168 1.32 16.67 -3.24
C VAL A 168 2.57 17.49 -3.48
N SER A 169 3.73 16.83 -3.58
CA SER A 169 5.02 17.51 -3.75
C SER A 169 5.07 18.35 -5.04
N ILE A 170 4.51 17.85 -6.15
CA ILE A 170 4.50 18.61 -7.41
C ILE A 170 3.53 19.78 -7.35
N ARG A 171 2.34 19.62 -6.75
CA ARG A 171 1.35 20.70 -6.57
C ARG A 171 1.88 21.81 -5.67
N GLU A 172 2.54 21.47 -4.57
CA GLU A 172 3.17 22.46 -3.66
C GLU A 172 4.22 23.33 -4.38
N MET A 173 4.99 22.74 -5.30
CA MET A 173 5.94 23.49 -6.12
C MET A 173 5.23 24.37 -7.15
N GLN A 174 4.13 23.87 -7.71
CA GLN A 174 3.29 24.55 -8.70
C GLN A 174 2.64 25.81 -8.12
N GLU A 175 2.02 25.68 -6.94
CA GLU A 175 1.35 26.77 -6.24
C GLU A 175 2.30 27.91 -5.85
N LYS A 176 3.55 27.56 -5.49
CA LYS A 176 4.56 28.54 -5.07
C LYS A 176 5.28 29.20 -6.24
N TYR A 177 5.13 28.68 -7.48
CA TYR A 177 5.88 29.09 -8.68
C TYR A 177 7.41 29.24 -8.43
N GLN A 178 7.93 28.52 -7.43
CA GLN A 178 9.33 28.55 -7.02
C GLN A 178 9.79 27.11 -6.82
N VAL A 179 10.64 26.65 -7.74
CA VAL A 179 11.28 25.34 -7.62
C VAL A 179 12.47 25.49 -6.69
N LEU A 180 12.22 25.36 -5.38
CA LEU A 180 13.28 25.24 -4.39
C LEU A 180 14.00 23.91 -4.60
N GLU A 181 15.35 23.94 -4.66
CA GLU A 181 16.19 22.77 -4.93
C GLU A 181 15.87 21.59 -4.00
N PHE A 182 15.58 21.87 -2.73
CA PHE A 182 15.19 20.86 -1.75
C PHE A 182 13.87 20.15 -2.12
N GLN A 183 12.85 20.90 -2.54
CA GLN A 183 11.54 20.35 -2.92
C GLN A 183 11.63 19.56 -4.22
N GLN A 184 12.40 20.08 -5.18
CA GLN A 184 12.69 19.40 -6.44
C GLN A 184 13.37 18.04 -6.20
N ARG A 185 14.36 18.00 -5.30
CA ARG A 185 15.04 16.76 -4.93
C ARG A 185 14.11 15.78 -4.25
N LYS A 186 13.27 16.23 -3.31
CA LYS A 186 12.25 15.40 -2.65
C LYS A 186 11.28 14.81 -3.69
N CYS A 187 10.71 15.65 -4.55
CA CYS A 187 9.79 15.24 -5.61
C CYS A 187 10.42 14.20 -6.54
N GLY A 188 11.64 14.46 -7.02
CA GLY A 188 12.37 13.54 -7.89
C GLY A 188 12.69 12.20 -7.22
N VAL A 189 13.00 12.17 -5.93
CA VAL A 189 13.22 10.91 -5.19
C VAL A 189 11.91 10.12 -5.07
N ILE A 190 10.80 10.78 -4.73
CA ILE A 190 9.50 10.11 -4.61
C ILE A 190 9.04 9.56 -5.97
N PHE A 191 9.24 10.31 -7.05
CA PHE A 191 8.94 9.84 -8.41
C PHE A 191 9.76 8.61 -8.80
N ASP A 192 11.07 8.62 -8.52
CA ASP A 192 11.94 7.46 -8.77
C ASP A 192 11.46 6.22 -8.00
N LEU A 193 11.09 6.39 -6.72
CA LEU A 193 10.55 5.31 -5.89
C LEU A 193 9.23 4.76 -6.46
N SER A 194 8.34 5.64 -6.91
CA SER A 194 7.06 5.27 -7.54
C SER A 194 7.31 4.45 -8.82
N CYS A 195 8.22 4.90 -9.68
CA CYS A 195 8.62 4.18 -10.89
C CYS A 195 9.21 2.79 -10.58
N ASN A 196 10.00 2.71 -9.52
CA ASN A 196 10.64 1.47 -9.08
C ASN A 196 9.63 0.45 -8.57
N LEU A 197 8.64 0.86 -7.79
CA LEU A 197 7.54 0.01 -7.33
C LEU A 197 6.67 -0.47 -8.51
N ALA A 198 6.34 0.43 -9.45
CA ALA A 198 5.57 0.06 -10.65
C ALA A 198 6.29 -0.99 -11.51
N LYS A 199 7.62 -0.90 -11.64
CA LYS A 199 8.45 -1.90 -12.33
C LYS A 199 8.50 -3.26 -11.62
N VAL A 200 8.45 -3.28 -10.29
CA VAL A 200 8.33 -4.53 -9.52
C VAL A 200 6.95 -5.14 -9.73
N LEU A 201 5.90 -4.33 -9.73
CA LEU A 201 4.54 -4.78 -10.01
C LEU A 201 4.41 -5.35 -11.43
N GLU A 202 4.99 -4.68 -12.43
CA GLU A 202 5.09 -5.15 -13.81
C GLU A 202 5.75 -6.53 -13.91
N PHE A 203 6.83 -6.76 -13.15
CA PHE A 203 7.47 -8.08 -13.11
C PHE A 203 6.48 -9.16 -12.62
N TYR A 204 5.79 -8.93 -11.51
CA TYR A 204 4.88 -9.93 -10.96
C TYR A 204 3.62 -10.15 -11.80
N THR A 205 3.11 -9.14 -12.52
CA THR A 205 1.99 -9.34 -13.45
C THR A 205 2.41 -10.19 -14.66
N ARG A 206 3.69 -10.16 -15.05
CA ARG A 206 4.22 -11.02 -16.11
C ARG A 206 4.51 -12.44 -15.64
N GLU A 207 5.13 -12.59 -14.48
CA GLU A 207 5.59 -13.89 -13.99
C GLU A 207 4.45 -14.68 -13.33
N ILE A 208 3.45 -13.99 -12.77
CA ILE A 208 2.34 -14.61 -12.04
C ILE A 208 1.01 -13.95 -12.43
N PRO A 209 0.65 -13.95 -13.74
CA PRO A 209 -0.60 -13.31 -14.19
C PRO A 209 -1.84 -13.95 -13.55
N GLN A 210 -1.77 -15.24 -13.20
CA GLN A 210 -2.89 -15.95 -12.58
C GLN A 210 -3.28 -15.43 -11.21
N ALA A 211 -2.37 -14.77 -10.47
CA ALA A 211 -2.73 -14.13 -9.21
C ALA A 211 -3.67 -12.91 -9.37
N PHE A 212 -3.81 -12.42 -10.60
CA PHE A 212 -4.72 -11.33 -10.95
C PHE A 212 -5.91 -11.85 -11.78
N LEU A 213 -5.68 -12.84 -12.65
CA LEU A 213 -6.68 -13.34 -13.58
C LEU A 213 -7.54 -14.48 -13.02
N SER A 214 -7.13 -15.16 -11.95
CA SER A 214 -7.87 -16.27 -11.35
C SER A 214 -8.37 -15.93 -9.95
N GLY A 215 -9.41 -16.63 -9.49
CA GLY A 215 -9.92 -16.49 -8.13
C GLY A 215 -10.83 -15.27 -7.95
N THR A 216 -10.74 -14.61 -6.79
CA THR A 216 -11.51 -13.38 -6.54
C THR A 216 -10.95 -12.22 -7.34
N GLU A 217 -11.81 -11.32 -7.82
CA GLU A 217 -11.40 -10.14 -8.60
C GLU A 217 -10.64 -9.09 -7.78
N THR A 218 -10.45 -9.30 -6.48
CA THR A 218 -9.83 -8.33 -5.54
C THR A 218 -8.47 -7.79 -5.99
N ASN A 219 -7.55 -8.65 -6.41
CA ASN A 219 -6.23 -8.23 -6.89
C ASN A 219 -6.32 -7.47 -8.22
N LEU A 220 -7.22 -7.90 -9.11
CA LEU A 220 -7.42 -7.25 -10.40
C LEU A 220 -8.05 -5.87 -10.22
N GLN A 221 -9.10 -5.77 -9.42
CA GLN A 221 -9.77 -4.51 -9.11
C GLN A 221 -8.79 -3.49 -8.53
N ARG A 222 -8.01 -3.87 -7.52
CA ARG A 222 -6.99 -3.00 -6.93
C ARG A 222 -5.91 -2.59 -7.93
N LEU A 223 -5.50 -3.51 -8.80
CA LEU A 223 -4.53 -3.23 -9.85
C LEU A 223 -5.07 -2.22 -10.86
N THR A 224 -6.30 -2.41 -11.34
CA THR A 224 -6.94 -1.50 -12.29
C THR A 224 -7.17 -0.12 -11.67
N GLU A 225 -7.65 -0.06 -10.42
CA GLU A 225 -7.85 1.20 -9.67
C GLU A 225 -6.53 1.94 -9.53
N LEU A 226 -5.45 1.22 -9.21
CA LEU A 226 -4.11 1.79 -9.12
C LEU A 226 -3.60 2.31 -10.47
N ILE A 227 -3.82 1.60 -11.57
CA ILE A 227 -3.43 2.06 -12.91
C ILE A 227 -4.12 3.39 -13.22
N VAL A 228 -5.45 3.46 -13.06
CA VAL A 228 -6.23 4.67 -13.34
C VAL A 228 -5.84 5.81 -12.40
N PHE A 229 -5.63 5.49 -11.12
CA PHE A 229 -5.12 6.44 -10.13
C PHE A 229 -3.79 7.06 -10.56
N ILE A 230 -2.80 6.24 -10.93
CA ILE A 230 -1.49 6.72 -11.37
C ILE A 230 -1.62 7.55 -12.66
N LEU A 231 -2.40 7.08 -13.64
CA LEU A 231 -2.62 7.81 -14.89
C LEU A 231 -3.20 9.20 -14.61
N ASN A 232 -4.25 9.28 -13.80
CA ASN A 232 -4.86 10.56 -13.40
C ASN A 232 -3.87 11.49 -12.71
N HIS A 233 -3.00 10.97 -11.86
CA HIS A 233 -1.98 11.76 -11.18
C HIS A 233 -0.89 12.28 -12.14
N VAL A 234 -0.54 11.53 -13.19
CA VAL A 234 0.47 11.94 -14.17
C VAL A 234 -0.12 12.86 -15.24
N THR A 235 -1.39 12.69 -15.63
CA THR A 235 -2.05 13.50 -16.66
C THR A 235 -2.63 14.81 -16.12
N SER A 236 -3.10 14.83 -14.87
CA SER A 236 -3.71 16.04 -14.27
C SER A 236 -2.70 17.12 -13.86
N THR A 237 -1.39 16.83 -13.86
CA THR A 237 -0.37 17.86 -13.60
C THR A 237 -0.35 18.85 -14.76
N ALA A 238 -0.88 20.05 -14.51
CA ALA A 238 -0.96 21.12 -15.48
C ALA A 238 0.45 21.53 -15.94
N ASP A 239 0.68 21.50 -17.24
CA ASP A 239 1.96 21.75 -17.92
C ASP A 239 2.99 20.59 -17.93
N ALA A 240 3.33 20.17 -19.15
CA ALA A 240 4.38 19.19 -19.42
C ALA A 240 5.77 19.74 -19.11
N GLU A 241 5.99 21.03 -19.36
CA GLU A 241 7.27 21.67 -19.11
C GLU A 241 7.52 21.80 -17.60
N PHE A 242 6.51 22.16 -16.82
CA PHE A 242 6.60 22.20 -15.36
C PHE A 242 6.93 20.83 -14.76
N PHE A 243 6.33 19.75 -15.26
CA PHE A 243 6.63 18.39 -14.79
C PHE A 243 8.10 18.02 -15.02
N ASP A 244 8.59 18.25 -16.23
CA ASP A 244 9.99 17.97 -16.58
C ASP A 244 10.96 18.87 -15.80
N LEU A 245 10.59 20.14 -15.58
CA LEU A 245 11.36 21.07 -14.76
C LEU A 245 11.42 20.61 -13.30
N SER A 246 10.30 20.16 -12.73
CA SER A 246 10.18 19.67 -11.35
C SER A 246 11.03 18.43 -11.05
N LEU A 247 11.42 17.69 -12.09
CA LEU A 247 12.21 16.47 -11.98
C LEU A 247 13.68 16.64 -12.37
N ARG A 248 14.08 17.83 -12.83
CA ARG A 248 15.45 18.13 -13.24
C ARG A 248 16.41 18.12 -12.04
N ARG A 249 17.49 17.35 -12.07
CA ARG A 249 18.57 17.38 -11.05
C ARG A 249 19.78 18.17 -11.56
N HIS A 250 20.39 18.98 -10.69
CA HIS A 250 21.65 19.68 -10.99
C HIS A 250 22.80 18.66 -10.99
N GLY A 251 23.65 18.65 -12.03
CA GLY A 251 24.90 17.85 -12.07
C GLY A 251 24.82 16.43 -12.64
N HIS A 252 23.65 15.92 -13.05
CA HIS A 252 23.55 14.64 -13.77
C HIS A 252 23.43 14.87 -15.29
N SER A 253 24.10 14.03 -16.08
CA SER A 253 23.92 13.98 -17.53
C SER A 253 22.45 13.73 -17.87
N GLN A 254 22.03 14.22 -19.04
CA GLN A 254 20.66 14.28 -19.55
C GLN A 254 20.03 12.90 -19.86
N GLU A 255 20.33 11.85 -19.09
CA GLU A 255 19.60 10.58 -19.09
C GLU A 255 18.31 10.73 -18.24
N LYS A 256 17.46 11.58 -18.84
CA LYS A 256 16.04 11.94 -18.70
C LYS A 256 15.19 11.11 -17.71
N VAL A 257 15.03 11.62 -16.49
CA VAL A 257 13.78 11.44 -15.75
C VAL A 257 12.66 12.05 -16.60
N ASN A 258 11.67 11.24 -16.99
CA ASN A 258 10.57 11.64 -17.85
C ASN A 258 9.30 10.84 -17.48
N ARG A 259 8.13 11.30 -17.93
CA ARG A 259 6.84 10.61 -17.67
C ARG A 259 6.83 9.16 -18.14
N GLY A 260 7.51 8.84 -19.24
CA GLY A 260 7.66 7.48 -19.75
C GLY A 260 8.23 6.49 -18.73
N MET A 261 8.97 6.95 -17.71
CA MET A 261 9.50 6.08 -16.65
C MET A 261 8.41 5.41 -15.79
N ILE A 262 7.27 6.08 -15.61
CA ILE A 262 6.11 5.54 -14.90
C ILE A 262 5.06 4.99 -15.89
N LEU A 263 4.90 5.58 -17.07
CA LEU A 263 3.94 5.10 -18.06
C LEU A 263 4.33 3.74 -18.65
N ALA A 264 5.63 3.51 -18.90
CA ALA A 264 6.14 2.25 -19.45
C ALA A 264 5.72 1.01 -18.64
N PRO A 265 5.95 0.95 -17.31
CA PRO A 265 5.52 -0.19 -16.52
C PRO A 265 3.99 -0.34 -16.46
N LEU A 266 3.19 0.75 -16.56
CA LEU A 266 1.73 0.65 -16.63
C LEU A 266 1.27 -0.04 -17.92
N VAL A 267 1.83 0.37 -19.07
CA VAL A 267 1.55 -0.31 -20.35
C VAL A 267 2.00 -1.77 -20.28
N GLY A 268 3.18 -2.03 -19.71
CA GLY A 268 3.68 -3.39 -19.48
C GLY A 268 2.72 -4.24 -18.67
N ILE A 269 2.21 -3.72 -17.55
CA ILE A 269 1.21 -4.39 -16.72
C ILE A 269 -0.02 -4.77 -17.52
N ILE A 270 -0.60 -3.82 -18.27
CA ILE A 270 -1.82 -4.07 -19.06
C ILE A 270 -1.56 -5.17 -20.09
N LEU A 271 -0.47 -5.05 -20.85
CA LEU A 271 -0.13 -6.03 -21.89
C LEU A 271 0.19 -7.41 -21.32
N ASN A 272 0.86 -7.51 -20.16
CA ASN A 272 1.12 -8.79 -19.50
C ASN A 272 -0.19 -9.53 -19.18
N LEU A 273 -1.22 -8.81 -18.72
CA LEU A 273 -2.53 -9.40 -18.46
C LEU A 273 -3.25 -9.80 -19.75
N LEU A 274 -3.13 -9.02 -20.81
CA LEU A 274 -3.74 -9.33 -22.11
C LEU A 274 -3.09 -10.55 -22.77
N ASP A 275 -1.77 -10.62 -22.78
CA ASP A 275 -1.01 -11.75 -23.34
C ASP A 275 -1.30 -13.05 -22.58
N ALA A 276 -1.45 -12.99 -21.26
CA ALA A 276 -1.74 -14.15 -20.43
C ALA A 276 -3.14 -14.76 -20.69
N ARG A 277 -4.11 -13.96 -21.18
CA ARG A 277 -5.44 -14.45 -21.58
C ARG A 277 -5.37 -15.34 -22.80
N VAL A 278 -4.56 -14.96 -23.80
CA VAL A 278 -4.49 -15.66 -25.08
C VAL A 278 -3.92 -17.08 -24.92
N GLY A 279 -3.08 -17.31 -23.91
CA GLY A 279 -2.38 -18.59 -23.70
C GLY A 279 -3.08 -19.61 -22.79
N THR A 280 -4.26 -19.32 -22.24
CA THR A 280 -4.91 -20.21 -21.25
C THR A 280 -6.25 -20.74 -21.77
N GLU A 281 -6.37 -22.05 -21.92
CA GLU A 281 -7.63 -22.72 -22.28
C GLU A 281 -8.54 -22.85 -21.04
N CYS A 282 -9.79 -22.39 -21.17
CA CYS A 282 -10.97 -22.84 -20.40
C CYS A 282 -10.91 -22.73 -18.86
N GLY A 283 -10.90 -21.50 -18.33
CA GLY A 283 -11.27 -21.21 -16.94
C GLY A 283 -12.05 -19.89 -16.83
N GLN A 284 -12.84 -19.71 -15.78
CA GLN A 284 -13.43 -18.40 -15.43
C GLN A 284 -12.28 -17.45 -15.05
N GLN A 285 -11.70 -16.78 -16.05
CA GLN A 285 -10.75 -15.70 -15.81
C GLN A 285 -11.50 -14.42 -15.51
N ASN A 286 -11.02 -13.67 -14.54
CA ASN A 286 -11.52 -12.34 -14.19
C ASN A 286 -11.47 -11.44 -15.43
N ASP A 287 -12.54 -10.71 -15.74
CA ASP A 287 -12.62 -9.90 -16.95
C ASP A 287 -11.99 -8.51 -16.79
N VAL A 288 -10.71 -8.37 -17.13
CA VAL A 288 -9.96 -7.09 -17.19
C VAL A 288 -10.74 -5.99 -17.90
N VAL A 289 -11.35 -6.24 -19.06
CA VAL A 289 -12.13 -5.21 -19.78
C VAL A 289 -13.36 -4.83 -18.97
N GLY A 290 -14.07 -5.83 -18.44
CA GLY A 290 -15.23 -5.66 -17.56
C GLY A 290 -14.93 -4.86 -16.30
N VAL A 291 -13.80 -5.15 -15.62
CA VAL A 291 -13.38 -4.45 -14.40
C VAL A 291 -13.08 -2.98 -14.68
N PHE A 292 -12.36 -2.66 -15.77
CA PHE A 292 -12.14 -1.26 -16.17
C PHE A 292 -13.45 -0.57 -16.56
N ALA A 293 -14.35 -1.24 -17.27
CA ALA A 293 -15.63 -0.67 -17.69
C ALA A 293 -16.58 -0.41 -16.50
N SER A 294 -16.54 -1.26 -15.47
CA SER A 294 -17.39 -1.13 -14.28
C SER A 294 -17.00 0.03 -13.36
N MET A 295 -15.88 0.71 -13.61
CA MET A 295 -15.41 1.81 -12.78
C MET A 295 -16.32 3.04 -12.88
N ASP A 296 -16.50 3.74 -11.76
CA ASP A 296 -17.32 4.96 -11.66
C ASP A 296 -16.68 6.21 -12.32
N CYS A 297 -15.63 6.05 -13.14
CA CYS A 297 -14.89 7.15 -13.76
C CYS A 297 -14.51 6.88 -15.24
N PRO A 298 -15.48 6.57 -16.12
CA PRO A 298 -15.22 6.16 -17.50
C PRO A 298 -14.42 7.19 -18.31
N ASP A 299 -14.65 8.49 -18.10
CA ASP A 299 -13.90 9.55 -18.78
C ASP A 299 -12.42 9.56 -18.39
N ALA A 300 -12.13 9.37 -17.10
CA ALA A 300 -10.76 9.33 -16.58
C ALA A 300 -10.01 8.11 -17.12
N VAL A 301 -10.69 6.96 -17.20
CA VAL A 301 -10.17 5.76 -17.84
C VAL A 301 -9.86 6.05 -19.31
N HIS A 302 -10.82 6.53 -20.09
CA HIS A 302 -10.62 6.84 -21.51
C HIS A 302 -9.45 7.82 -21.74
N CYS A 303 -9.45 8.95 -21.03
CA CYS A 303 -8.40 9.96 -21.18
C CYS A 303 -7.01 9.43 -20.79
N GLY A 304 -6.92 8.61 -19.74
CA GLY A 304 -5.66 8.00 -19.32
C GLY A 304 -5.08 7.06 -20.37
N PHE A 305 -5.91 6.20 -20.96
CA PHE A 305 -5.47 5.28 -22.02
C PHE A 305 -5.17 6.00 -23.34
N GLN A 306 -5.96 7.00 -23.71
CA GLN A 306 -5.69 7.85 -24.87
C GLN A 306 -4.32 8.54 -24.72
N TYR A 307 -4.02 9.05 -23.52
CA TYR A 307 -2.73 9.64 -23.23
C TYR A 307 -1.56 8.66 -23.40
N LEU A 308 -1.75 7.37 -23.04
CA LEU A 308 -0.73 6.34 -23.26
C LEU A 308 -0.45 6.09 -24.75
N LEU A 309 -1.48 6.12 -25.60
CA LEU A 309 -1.36 5.93 -27.05
C LEU A 309 -0.69 7.14 -27.73
N GLU A 310 -1.05 8.35 -27.30
CA GLU A 310 -0.53 9.60 -27.85
C GLU A 310 0.87 9.97 -27.31
N TYR A 311 1.31 9.32 -26.22
CA TYR A 311 2.61 9.62 -25.62
C TYR A 311 3.77 9.38 -26.60
N ASN A 312 4.73 10.31 -26.62
CA ASN A 312 5.88 10.21 -27.51
C ASN A 312 6.93 9.19 -26.99
N TRP A 313 6.70 7.91 -27.27
CA TRP A 313 7.56 6.79 -26.88
C TRP A 313 8.96 6.81 -27.51
N THR A 314 9.18 7.57 -28.60
CA THR A 314 10.49 7.66 -29.27
C THR A 314 11.59 8.24 -28.37
N ARG A 315 11.20 9.05 -27.38
CA ARG A 315 12.12 9.59 -26.36
C ARG A 315 12.48 8.59 -25.26
N SER A 316 11.71 7.51 -25.11
CA SER A 316 11.83 6.53 -24.02
C SER A 316 12.45 5.18 -24.45
N ALA A 317 12.38 4.79 -25.73
CA ALA A 317 13.26 3.77 -26.32
C ALA A 317 13.32 3.84 -27.86
N ARG A 318 14.18 3.00 -28.47
CA ARG A 318 14.36 2.93 -29.94
C ARG A 318 13.10 2.38 -30.64
N GLY A 319 12.29 3.31 -31.16
CA GLY A 319 11.45 3.25 -32.37
C GLY A 319 10.60 2.00 -32.62
N ASP A 320 11.22 0.88 -32.98
CA ASP A 320 10.53 -0.22 -33.67
C ASP A 320 9.93 -1.27 -32.73
N ALA A 321 10.33 -1.31 -31.46
CA ALA A 321 9.90 -2.35 -30.51
C ALA A 321 8.48 -2.14 -29.94
N TYR A 322 7.91 -0.94 -30.09
CA TYR A 322 6.65 -0.55 -29.43
C TYR A 322 5.42 -0.60 -30.34
N SER A 323 5.59 -0.58 -31.66
CA SER A 323 4.47 -0.44 -32.60
C SER A 323 3.41 -1.56 -32.44
N GLY A 324 3.83 -2.82 -32.40
CA GLY A 324 2.91 -3.95 -32.20
C GLY A 324 2.25 -3.95 -30.82
N LYS A 325 2.96 -3.50 -29.78
CA LYS A 325 2.43 -3.40 -28.42
C LYS A 325 1.42 -2.26 -28.26
N LEU A 326 1.65 -1.13 -28.93
CA LEU A 326 0.72 0.00 -28.96
C LEU A 326 -0.55 -0.36 -29.75
N GLN A 327 -0.43 -1.14 -30.82
CA GLN A 327 -1.60 -1.65 -31.55
C GLN A 327 -2.47 -2.58 -30.68
N GLN A 328 -1.85 -3.43 -29.85
CA GLN A 328 -2.58 -4.22 -28.87
C GLN A 328 -3.31 -3.34 -27.84
N LEU A 329 -2.66 -2.27 -27.36
CA LEU A 329 -3.26 -1.32 -26.43
C LEU A 329 -4.42 -0.54 -27.08
N GLU A 330 -4.30 -0.15 -28.34
CA GLU A 330 -5.34 0.51 -29.13
C GLU A 330 -6.57 -0.40 -29.33
N SER A 331 -6.31 -1.67 -29.64
CA SER A 331 -7.36 -2.69 -29.74
C SER A 331 -8.07 -2.88 -28.40
N PHE A 332 -7.32 -2.90 -27.30
CA PHE A 332 -7.88 -2.97 -25.95
C PHE A 332 -8.74 -1.74 -25.61
N LEU A 333 -8.26 -0.53 -25.90
CA LEU A 333 -9.02 0.70 -25.66
C LEU A 333 -10.32 0.71 -26.47
N SER A 334 -10.28 0.26 -27.72
CA SER A 334 -11.48 0.17 -28.58
C SER A 334 -12.55 -0.75 -27.95
N LEU A 335 -12.14 -1.93 -27.47
CA LEU A 335 -13.04 -2.86 -26.78
C LEU A 335 -13.59 -2.28 -25.47
N LEU A 336 -12.74 -1.58 -24.72
CA LEU A 336 -13.11 -0.94 -23.47
C LEU A 336 -14.15 0.17 -23.69
N VAL A 337 -13.95 1.05 -24.66
CA VAL A 337 -14.90 2.11 -25.04
C VAL A 337 -16.25 1.50 -25.42
N SER A 338 -16.27 0.50 -26.31
CA SER A 338 -17.52 -0.17 -26.68
C SER A 338 -18.24 -0.79 -25.48
N ARG A 339 -17.51 -1.34 -24.50
CA ARG A 339 -18.12 -1.92 -23.29
C ARG A 339 -18.66 -0.84 -22.34
N ILE A 340 -17.95 0.28 -22.17
CA ILE A 340 -18.42 1.42 -21.40
C ILE A 340 -19.72 1.99 -22.00
N GLU A 341 -19.76 2.19 -23.32
CA GLU A 341 -20.96 2.68 -24.03
C GLU A 341 -22.15 1.74 -23.86
N LEU A 342 -21.94 0.42 -24.00
CA LEU A 342 -22.99 -0.58 -23.79
C LEU A 342 -23.54 -0.53 -22.36
N GLN A 343 -22.68 -0.46 -21.34
CA GLN A 343 -23.10 -0.37 -19.95
C GLN A 343 -23.85 0.94 -19.65
N GLN A 344 -23.47 2.05 -20.27
CA GLN A 344 -24.21 3.31 -20.15
C GLN A 344 -25.61 3.21 -20.78
N ILE A 345 -25.73 2.55 -21.93
CA ILE A 345 -27.03 2.30 -22.59
C ILE A 345 -27.91 1.38 -21.73
N GLU A 346 -27.33 0.36 -21.10
CA GLU A 346 -28.07 -0.53 -20.18
C GLU A 346 -28.50 0.19 -18.91
N ARG A 347 -27.65 1.05 -18.33
CA ARG A 347 -27.99 1.88 -17.15
C ARG A 347 -29.10 2.88 -17.45
N THR A 348 -29.03 3.59 -18.58
CA THR A 348 -30.07 4.54 -19.00
C THR A 348 -31.42 3.86 -19.28
N LYS A 349 -31.42 2.65 -19.84
CA LYS A 349 -32.64 1.83 -19.99
C LYS A 349 -33.20 1.36 -18.64
N HIS A 350 -32.34 0.97 -17.71
CA HIS A 350 -32.79 0.57 -16.37
C HIS A 350 -33.30 1.76 -15.56
N GLU A 351 -32.69 2.94 -15.65
CA GLU A 351 -33.16 4.17 -15.00
C GLU A 351 -34.54 4.61 -15.51
N GLU A 352 -34.85 4.40 -16.80
CA GLU A 352 -36.20 4.63 -17.35
C GLU A 352 -37.26 3.61 -16.85
N GLU A 353 -36.84 2.42 -16.39
CA GLU A 353 -37.72 1.38 -15.85
C GLU A 353 -37.77 1.34 -14.30
N THR A 354 -36.80 1.94 -13.60
CA THR A 354 -36.63 1.85 -12.12
C THR A 354 -36.82 3.17 -11.34
N GLU A 355 -37.58 4.14 -11.85
CA GLU A 355 -38.15 5.20 -10.98
C GLU A 355 -39.06 4.66 -9.85
N ALA A 356 -39.29 3.33 -9.77
CA ALA A 356 -40.18 2.69 -8.81
C ALA A 356 -39.52 1.90 -7.66
N ASP A 357 -38.22 1.57 -7.65
CA ASP A 357 -37.68 0.56 -6.70
C ASP A 357 -36.36 0.91 -5.97
N ASP A 358 -35.89 2.16 -6.05
CA ASP A 358 -34.65 2.58 -5.36
C ASP A 358 -34.84 2.89 -3.86
N ASN A 359 -35.99 2.51 -3.31
CA ASN A 359 -36.39 2.81 -1.95
C ASN A 359 -36.05 1.69 -0.98
N THR A 360 -35.13 0.77 -1.26
CA THR A 360 -34.97 -0.43 -0.43
C THR A 360 -33.58 -0.52 0.20
N CYS A 361 -33.51 -0.56 1.53
CA CYS A 361 -32.25 -0.60 2.29
C CYS A 361 -31.45 -1.88 2.03
N CYS A 362 -30.20 -1.80 1.58
CA CYS A 362 -29.35 -2.97 1.24
C CYS A 362 -28.97 -3.89 2.42
N ILE A 363 -29.29 -3.50 3.67
CA ILE A 363 -29.02 -4.31 4.86
C ILE A 363 -30.26 -5.12 5.28
N CYS A 364 -31.45 -4.54 5.16
CA CYS A 364 -32.68 -5.12 5.68
C CYS A 364 -33.83 -5.19 4.66
N TYR A 365 -33.56 -4.85 3.41
CA TYR A 365 -34.47 -4.90 2.27
C TYR A 365 -35.85 -4.26 2.54
N SER A 366 -35.88 -3.20 3.35
CA SER A 366 -37.11 -2.48 3.75
C SER A 366 -37.22 -1.11 3.07
N TYR A 367 -38.45 -0.67 2.77
CA TYR A 367 -38.73 0.58 2.05
C TYR A 367 -38.35 1.85 2.88
N VAL A 368 -37.72 2.86 2.26
CA VAL A 368 -36.98 3.99 2.87
C VAL A 368 -37.81 4.89 3.80
N SER A 369 -39.13 4.76 3.85
CA SER A 369 -39.98 5.52 4.79
C SER A 369 -39.76 5.14 6.26
N PHE A 370 -39.16 3.98 6.57
CA PHE A 370 -38.89 3.54 7.95
C PHE A 370 -37.43 3.70 8.42
N ALA A 371 -36.47 3.88 7.51
CA ALA A 371 -35.04 3.92 7.85
C ALA A 371 -34.61 5.24 8.53
N MET A 372 -35.27 6.36 8.22
CA MET A 372 -34.95 7.65 8.84
C MET A 372 -35.27 7.70 10.34
N GLN A 373 -36.23 6.94 10.87
CA GLN A 373 -36.55 6.99 12.30
C GLN A 373 -35.53 6.26 13.19
N GLN A 374 -34.85 5.22 12.69
CA GLN A 374 -33.85 4.49 13.47
C GLN A 374 -32.47 5.14 13.45
N SER A 375 -32.02 5.68 12.31
CA SER A 375 -30.75 6.40 12.20
C SER A 375 -30.72 7.67 13.07
N TRP A 376 -31.84 8.41 13.14
CA TRP A 376 -31.97 9.57 14.02
C TRP A 376 -32.00 9.22 15.52
N ARG A 377 -32.52 8.03 15.88
CA ARG A 377 -32.49 7.53 17.26
C ARG A 377 -31.08 7.12 17.70
N LEU A 378 -30.34 6.41 16.84
CA LEU A 378 -28.96 5.99 17.11
C LEU A 378 -27.99 7.18 17.16
N SER A 379 -28.13 8.16 16.27
CA SER A 379 -27.30 9.36 16.26
C SER A 379 -27.56 10.29 17.47
N ARG A 380 -28.79 10.29 18.01
CA ARG A 380 -29.12 10.98 19.27
C ARG A 380 -28.59 10.25 20.50
N LEU A 381 -28.59 8.91 20.50
CA LEU A 381 -27.99 8.10 21.58
C LEU A 381 -26.46 8.28 21.64
N MET A 382 -25.76 8.21 20.50
CA MET A 382 -24.30 8.44 20.46
C MET A 382 -23.90 9.87 20.86
N LYS A 383 -24.69 10.89 20.48
CA LYS A 383 -24.44 12.29 20.92
C LYS A 383 -24.68 12.51 22.41
N ALA A 384 -25.54 11.69 23.04
CA ALA A 384 -25.74 11.71 24.49
C ALA A 384 -24.57 11.02 25.22
N GLU A 385 -24.05 9.90 24.68
CA GLU A 385 -22.89 9.18 25.22
C GLU A 385 -21.59 10.00 25.18
N LEU A 386 -21.31 10.68 24.06
CA LEU A 386 -20.10 11.52 23.92
C LEU A 386 -20.10 12.73 24.88
N LYS A 387 -21.28 13.31 25.15
CA LYS A 387 -21.40 14.40 26.14
C LYS A 387 -21.29 13.89 27.58
N PHE A 388 -21.74 12.67 27.84
CA PHE A 388 -21.59 12.04 29.15
C PHE A 388 -20.12 11.72 29.44
N TYR A 389 -19.41 11.14 28.47
CA TYR A 389 -17.97 10.84 28.58
C TYR A 389 -17.11 12.11 28.76
N SER A 390 -17.37 13.16 27.99
CA SER A 390 -16.64 14.43 28.10
C SER A 390 -16.87 15.13 29.45
N TYR A 391 -18.08 15.03 30.02
CA TYR A 391 -18.38 15.62 31.32
C TYR A 391 -17.81 14.81 32.51
N VAL A 392 -17.79 13.48 32.40
CA VAL A 392 -17.18 12.59 33.41
C VAL A 392 -15.66 12.75 33.43
N PHE A 393 -15.00 12.80 32.26
CA PHE A 393 -13.55 13.07 32.17
C PHE A 393 -13.20 14.48 32.67
N GLY A 394 -13.97 15.51 32.30
CA GLY A 394 -13.73 16.87 32.79
C GLY A 394 -13.95 17.04 34.31
N CYS A 395 -14.80 16.20 34.94
CA CYS A 395 -14.94 16.20 36.40
C CYS A 395 -13.81 15.44 37.12
N LEU A 396 -13.19 14.45 36.47
CA LEU A 396 -12.07 13.68 37.01
C LEU A 396 -10.75 14.48 36.99
N ASP A 397 -10.50 15.29 35.96
CA ASP A 397 -9.33 16.17 35.90
C ASP A 397 -9.33 17.25 36.99
N SER A 398 -10.50 17.66 37.47
CA SER A 398 -10.62 18.61 38.59
C SER A 398 -10.27 18.00 39.96
N TRP A 399 -10.03 16.69 40.05
CA TRP A 399 -9.77 15.95 41.29
C TRP A 399 -8.33 15.40 41.40
N ASN A 400 -7.40 15.87 40.55
CA ASN A 400 -5.94 15.69 40.67
C ASN A 400 -5.49 14.26 41.02
N LEU A 401 -6.04 13.25 40.33
CA LEU A 401 -5.58 11.87 40.37
C LEU A 401 -4.76 11.58 39.11
N SER A 402 -3.43 11.51 39.22
CA SER A 402 -2.55 11.18 38.10
C SER A 402 -2.67 9.71 37.72
N TRP A 403 -2.94 9.41 36.45
CA TRP A 403 -2.81 8.06 35.90
C TRP A 403 -1.71 8.04 34.84
N SER A 404 -0.66 7.26 35.08
CA SER A 404 0.40 6.98 34.10
C SER A 404 -0.12 5.99 33.06
N ARG A 405 0.06 6.35 31.79
CA ARG A 405 -0.47 5.64 30.62
C ARG A 405 0.43 4.45 30.27
N THR A 406 0.38 3.39 31.07
CA THR A 406 0.98 2.07 30.78
C THR A 406 0.38 1.09 31.78
N ASP A 407 -0.62 0.31 31.35
CA ASP A 407 -0.94 -1.05 31.82
C ASP A 407 -2.33 -1.44 31.29
N TYR A 408 -2.34 -2.15 30.16
CA TYR A 408 -3.50 -2.93 29.70
C TYR A 408 -3.50 -4.27 30.44
N GLN A 409 -4.00 -4.28 31.67
CA GLN A 409 -4.45 -5.47 32.38
C GLN A 409 -5.35 -5.01 33.53
N PHE A 410 -6.67 -5.28 33.44
CA PHE A 410 -7.62 -4.98 34.51
C PHE A 410 -7.39 -5.94 35.71
N PRO A 411 -7.04 -5.45 36.91
CA PRO A 411 -7.08 -6.26 38.12
C PRO A 411 -8.44 -6.08 38.81
N ASP A 412 -9.12 -7.19 39.12
CA ASP A 412 -10.45 -7.30 39.74
C ASP A 412 -10.57 -6.77 41.20
N GLY A 413 -9.75 -5.80 41.62
CA GLY A 413 -9.53 -5.52 43.04
C GLY A 413 -9.86 -4.12 43.58
N LEU A 414 -10.45 -3.20 42.79
CA LEU A 414 -10.42 -1.76 43.15
C LEU A 414 -11.78 -1.02 43.10
N TRP A 415 -12.89 -1.71 43.34
CA TRP A 415 -14.24 -1.11 43.32
C TRP A 415 -14.92 -0.91 44.68
N ASN A 416 -14.18 -0.99 45.79
CA ASN A 416 -14.71 -0.64 47.11
C ASN A 416 -14.00 0.60 47.68
N GLN A 417 -14.36 1.78 47.17
CA GLN A 417 -14.18 3.02 47.93
C GLN A 417 -15.51 3.76 48.00
N ASP A 418 -16.08 3.81 49.21
CA ASP A 418 -17.31 4.52 49.52
C ASP A 418 -17.17 6.02 49.23
N LEU A 419 -17.94 6.51 48.27
CA LEU A 419 -18.14 7.95 48.06
C LEU A 419 -18.80 8.55 49.31
N SER A 420 -18.11 9.50 49.95
CA SER A 420 -18.63 10.27 51.09
C SER A 420 -20.06 10.76 50.85
N LYS A 421 -20.92 10.71 51.89
CA LYS A 421 -22.33 11.16 51.86
C LYS A 421 -22.51 12.57 51.28
N LYS A 422 -21.46 13.41 51.32
CA LYS A 422 -21.44 14.76 50.73
C LYS A 422 -21.32 14.72 49.19
N GLY A 423 -20.52 13.81 48.64
CA GLY A 423 -20.39 13.58 47.20
C GLY A 423 -21.65 12.97 46.58
N GLN A 424 -22.29 12.02 47.27
CA GLN A 424 -23.56 11.42 46.79
C GLN A 424 -24.71 12.44 46.71
N LYS A 425 -24.78 13.41 47.64
CA LYS A 425 -25.79 14.49 47.60
C LYS A 425 -25.57 15.45 46.42
N GLU A 426 -24.32 15.79 46.12
CA GLU A 426 -23.99 16.73 45.04
C GLU A 426 -24.23 16.11 43.65
N VAL A 427 -23.95 14.81 43.50
CA VAL A 427 -24.26 14.04 42.29
C VAL A 427 -25.78 13.91 42.10
N LYS A 428 -26.55 13.60 43.16
CA LYS A 428 -28.02 13.57 43.09
C LYS A 428 -28.63 14.93 42.70
N LYS A 429 -28.09 16.04 43.23
CA LYS A 429 -28.57 17.40 42.93
C LYS A 429 -28.28 17.79 41.47
N LYS A 430 -27.10 17.41 40.93
CA LYS A 430 -26.74 17.65 39.53
C LYS A 430 -27.53 16.79 38.55
N ILE A 431 -27.77 15.51 38.86
CA ILE A 431 -28.57 14.60 38.03
C ILE A 431 -30.05 15.02 38.03
N GLY A 432 -30.61 15.42 39.17
CA GLY A 432 -31.97 15.98 39.24
C GLY A 432 -32.15 17.24 38.39
N GLY A 433 -31.13 18.10 38.32
CA GLY A 433 -31.12 19.28 37.44
C GLY A 433 -31.09 18.94 35.94
N ILE A 434 -30.52 17.79 35.57
CA ILE A 434 -30.45 17.30 34.18
C ILE A 434 -31.80 16.70 33.76
N PHE A 435 -32.47 15.91 34.61
CA PHE A 435 -33.80 15.38 34.33
C PHE A 435 -34.88 16.46 34.24
N SER A 436 -34.79 17.52 35.05
CA SER A 436 -35.70 18.68 34.92
C SER A 436 -35.52 19.45 33.60
N ARG A 437 -34.31 19.47 33.03
CA ARG A 437 -34.05 20.07 31.70
C ARG A 437 -34.50 19.17 30.55
N LEU A 438 -34.48 17.85 30.74
CA LEU A 438 -34.98 16.88 29.77
C LEU A 438 -36.52 16.77 29.77
N GLY A 439 -37.18 17.05 30.90
CA GLY A 439 -38.65 17.11 30.99
C GLY A 439 -39.31 18.20 30.13
N GLY A 440 -38.56 19.23 29.71
CA GLY A 440 -39.04 20.24 28.75
C GLY A 440 -39.08 19.74 27.29
N TRP A 441 -38.62 18.53 27.01
CA TRP A 441 -38.48 17.96 25.66
C TRP A 441 -39.45 16.79 25.41
N GLY A 442 -40.59 16.75 26.10
CA GLY A 442 -41.74 15.91 25.72
C GLY A 442 -41.54 14.39 25.87
N LEU A 443 -40.79 13.94 26.87
CA LEU A 443 -40.74 12.53 27.27
C LEU A 443 -41.82 12.26 28.33
N GLU A 444 -42.93 11.65 27.90
CA GLU A 444 -43.96 11.17 28.82
C GLU A 444 -43.40 10.11 29.78
N ARG A 445 -43.77 10.26 31.06
CA ARG A 445 -43.46 9.35 32.16
C ARG A 445 -44.17 8.01 31.95
N ASN A 446 -43.58 7.08 31.23
CA ASN A 446 -43.88 5.68 31.40
C ASN A 446 -42.58 4.93 31.67
N ASN A 447 -42.51 4.31 32.85
CA ASN A 447 -41.48 3.38 33.32
C ASN A 447 -40.31 3.90 34.20
N SER A 448 -40.46 5.02 34.92
CA SER A 448 -39.43 5.51 35.86
C SER A 448 -39.47 4.91 37.28
N ARG A 449 -40.40 4.01 37.62
CA ARG A 449 -40.43 3.41 38.98
C ARG A 449 -39.48 2.24 39.20
N GLY A 450 -39.03 1.55 38.14
CA GLY A 450 -38.11 0.41 38.27
C GLY A 450 -36.63 0.81 38.38
N VAL A 451 -36.25 1.96 37.82
CA VAL A 451 -34.84 2.40 37.72
C VAL A 451 -34.31 2.98 39.04
N ASP A 452 -35.17 3.60 39.84
CA ASP A 452 -34.77 4.22 41.11
C ASP A 452 -34.44 3.19 42.22
N GLU A 453 -35.05 2.00 42.21
CA GLU A 453 -34.80 0.97 43.23
C GLU A 453 -33.54 0.13 42.97
N GLU A 454 -33.19 -0.16 41.71
CA GLU A 454 -31.97 -0.91 41.37
C GLU A 454 -30.72 -0.04 41.46
N PHE A 455 -30.82 1.25 41.13
CA PHE A 455 -29.71 2.20 41.29
C PHE A 455 -29.36 2.46 42.76
N CYS A 456 -30.35 2.46 43.66
CA CYS A 456 -30.10 2.65 45.10
C CYS A 456 -29.45 1.43 45.78
N ARG A 457 -29.44 0.25 45.15
CA ARG A 457 -28.78 -0.96 45.67
C ARG A 457 -27.36 -1.19 45.12
N GLY A 458 -26.83 -0.25 44.35
CA GLY A 458 -25.39 -0.22 44.01
C GLY A 458 -24.91 -1.39 43.16
N ASN A 459 -25.76 -1.98 42.32
CA ASN A 459 -25.35 -3.12 41.47
C ASN A 459 -25.28 -2.72 39.99
N LEU A 460 -24.22 -1.98 39.65
CA LEU A 460 -23.91 -1.50 38.28
C LEU A 460 -23.83 -2.66 37.26
N ARG A 461 -23.51 -3.87 37.74
CA ARG A 461 -23.38 -5.10 36.94
C ARG A 461 -24.70 -5.57 36.33
N ALA A 462 -25.83 -5.36 37.01
CA ALA A 462 -27.15 -5.75 36.52
C ALA A 462 -27.66 -4.82 35.41
N LEU A 463 -27.26 -3.55 35.44
CA LEU A 463 -27.62 -2.57 34.42
C LEU A 463 -26.86 -2.82 33.11
N LEU A 464 -25.59 -3.24 33.19
CA LEU A 464 -24.75 -3.51 32.01
C LEU A 464 -25.17 -4.78 31.27
N CYS A 465 -25.53 -5.86 31.98
CA CYS A 465 -26.03 -7.09 31.33
C CYS A 465 -27.39 -6.91 30.62
N LYS A 466 -28.23 -5.95 31.06
CA LYS A 466 -29.58 -5.76 30.50
C LYS A 466 -29.58 -4.99 29.17
N TYR A 467 -28.47 -4.32 28.84
CA TYR A 467 -28.32 -3.52 27.63
C TYR A 467 -27.23 -4.07 26.68
N GLU A 468 -26.76 -5.32 26.91
CA GLU A 468 -25.71 -6.00 26.12
C GLU A 468 -24.53 -5.08 25.72
N MET A 469 -23.83 -4.57 26.74
CA MET A 469 -22.48 -3.97 26.61
C MET A 469 -21.40 -4.94 27.05
#